data_AF-A0A4U8YQ75-F1
#
_entry.id   AF-A0A4U8YQ75-F1
#
_cell.length_a   1.000
_cell.length_b   1.000
_cell.length_c   1.000
_cell.angle_alpha   90.00
_cell.angle_beta   90.00
_cell.angle_gamma   90.00
#
_symmetry.space_group_name_H-M   'P 1'
#
loop_
_entity.id
_entity.type
_entity.pdbx_description
1 polymer ?
#
loop_
_entity_poly.entity_id
_entity_poly.type
_entity_poly.pdbx_seq_one_letter_code
_entity_poly.pdbx_strand_id
1 'polypeptide(L)'
;MISKPLIEAIVAQYVQPLEGRHGLAHWARVLENGRLLADLTDADLAVVEHFAVFHDACRKTESFDPGHGARGAELARRLHKEGLVPLNEDQLALLTHACEAHTDGLITGDLAVRVCWDSDRLDLGRAGIRPAQGLLCTGAARDSELMQWAGERSLAGHRPDLLATEWGITLKDEIPA
;
A
#
# COMPACT_ATOMS: atom_id res chain seq x y z
N MET A 1 -11.68 7.63 -0.24
CA MET A 1 -11.06 7.68 -1.59
C MET A 1 -9.86 8.61 -1.54
N ILE A 2 -8.75 8.19 -2.14
CA ILE A 2 -7.54 9.00 -2.20
C ILE A 2 -7.71 10.12 -3.23
N SER A 3 -7.44 11.35 -2.81
CA SER A 3 -7.61 12.51 -3.68
C SER A 3 -6.45 12.64 -4.68
N LYS A 4 -6.75 13.14 -5.89
CA LYS A 4 -5.72 13.45 -6.89
C LYS A 4 -4.64 14.42 -6.36
N PRO A 5 -4.98 15.53 -5.66
CA PRO A 5 -3.97 16.40 -5.07
C PRO A 5 -3.03 15.70 -4.07
N LEU A 6 -3.54 14.72 -3.31
CA LEU A 6 -2.72 13.93 -2.40
C LEU A 6 -1.71 13.07 -3.16
N ILE A 7 -2.15 12.36 -4.21
CA ILE A 7 -1.24 11.58 -5.07
C ILE A 7 -0.19 12.47 -5.72
N GLU A 8 -0.58 13.62 -6.27
CA GLU A 8 0.34 14.58 -6.88
C GLU A 8 1.41 15.05 -5.87
N ALA A 9 1.01 15.34 -4.62
CA ALA A 9 1.93 15.74 -3.55
C ALA A 9 2.90 14.60 -3.15
N ILE A 10 2.42 13.35 -3.09
CA ILE A 10 3.27 12.19 -2.78
C ILE A 10 4.26 11.92 -3.92
N VAL A 11 3.78 11.95 -5.18
CA VAL A 11 4.60 11.72 -6.37
C VAL A 11 5.65 12.81 -6.54
N ALA A 12 5.34 14.07 -6.25
CA ALA A 12 6.27 15.19 -6.39
C ALA A 12 7.55 15.04 -5.55
N GLN A 13 7.51 14.31 -4.43
CA GLN A 13 8.69 14.03 -3.60
C GLN A 13 9.30 12.64 -3.84
N TYR A 14 8.63 11.77 -4.61
CA TYR A 14 9.08 10.39 -4.79
C TYR A 14 10.35 10.36 -5.66
N VAL A 15 11.39 9.71 -5.16
CA VAL A 15 12.73 9.73 -5.79
C VAL A 15 13.09 8.46 -6.56
N GLN A 16 12.25 7.42 -6.50
CA GLN A 16 12.44 6.18 -7.27
C GLN A 16 11.61 6.20 -8.56
N PRO A 17 11.88 5.28 -9.51
CA PRO A 17 11.05 5.16 -10.71
C PRO A 17 9.58 4.88 -10.35
N LEU A 18 8.66 5.67 -10.89
CA LEU A 18 7.22 5.48 -10.67
C LEU A 18 6.69 4.14 -11.21
N GLU A 19 7.38 3.58 -12.19
CA GLU A 19 7.11 2.25 -12.76
C GLU A 19 8.02 1.15 -12.17
N GLY A 20 8.75 1.46 -11.08
CA GLY A 20 9.57 0.50 -10.34
C GLY A 20 8.75 -0.54 -9.57
N ARG A 21 9.44 -1.47 -8.91
CA ARG A 21 8.80 -2.57 -8.15
C ARG A 21 8.01 -2.08 -6.95
N HIS A 22 8.39 -0.92 -6.40
CA HIS A 22 7.70 -0.26 -5.28
C HIS A 22 6.96 1.02 -5.73
N GLY A 23 6.70 1.15 -7.03
CA GLY A 23 6.06 2.32 -7.64
C GLY A 23 4.53 2.26 -7.67
N LEU A 24 3.93 3.07 -8.53
CA LEU A 24 2.48 3.36 -8.54
C LEU A 24 1.61 2.12 -8.75
N ALA A 25 2.02 1.20 -9.64
CA ALA A 25 1.25 -0.03 -9.88
C ALA A 25 1.19 -0.92 -8.62
N HIS A 26 2.26 -0.92 -7.82
CA HIS A 26 2.27 -1.62 -6.53
C HIS A 26 1.32 -0.95 -5.53
N TRP A 27 1.42 0.36 -5.34
CA TRP A 27 0.50 1.08 -4.43
C TRP A 27 -0.97 0.88 -4.80
N ALA A 28 -1.27 0.85 -6.11
CA ALA A 28 -2.62 0.61 -6.61
C ALA A 28 -3.10 -0.82 -6.30
N ARG A 29 -2.25 -1.85 -6.49
CA ARG A 29 -2.64 -3.23 -6.12
C ARG A 29 -2.85 -3.38 -4.62
N VAL A 30 -2.00 -2.74 -3.80
CA VAL A 30 -2.17 -2.70 -2.34
C VAL A 30 -3.49 -2.02 -1.95
N LEU A 31 -3.88 -0.95 -2.66
CA LEU A 31 -5.15 -0.28 -2.43
C LEU A 31 -6.35 -1.21 -2.73
N GLU A 32 -6.35 -1.93 -3.84
CA GLU A 32 -7.44 -2.86 -4.16
C GLU A 32 -7.50 -4.06 -3.22
N ASN A 33 -6.34 -4.64 -2.88
CA ASN A 33 -6.26 -5.69 -1.87
C ASN A 33 -6.83 -5.19 -0.55
N GLY A 34 -6.43 -3.98 -0.13
CA GLY A 34 -6.87 -3.35 1.10
C GLY A 34 -8.37 -3.08 1.13
N ARG A 35 -8.94 -2.54 0.04
CA ARG A 35 -10.38 -2.30 -0.09
C ARG A 35 -11.19 -3.59 0.02
N LEU A 36 -10.77 -4.65 -0.67
CA LEU A 36 -11.42 -5.95 -0.60
C LEU A 36 -11.36 -6.52 0.82
N LEU A 37 -10.20 -6.48 1.47
CA LEU A 37 -10.05 -6.95 2.85
C LEU A 37 -10.85 -6.12 3.85
N ALA A 38 -10.89 -4.80 3.68
CA ALA A 38 -11.66 -3.91 4.54
C ALA A 38 -13.16 -4.24 4.47
N ASP A 39 -13.71 -4.46 3.27
CA ASP A 39 -15.09 -4.91 3.07
C ASP A 39 -15.39 -6.25 3.76
N LEU A 40 -14.46 -7.20 3.67
CA LEU A 40 -14.62 -8.53 4.28
C LEU A 40 -14.45 -8.57 5.80
N THR A 41 -13.81 -7.54 6.39
CA THR A 41 -13.44 -7.55 7.82
C THR A 41 -14.04 -6.42 8.63
N ASP A 42 -14.67 -5.43 7.99
CA ASP A 42 -15.14 -4.18 8.61
C ASP A 42 -13.99 -3.34 9.21
N ALA A 43 -12.82 -3.37 8.56
CA ALA A 43 -11.68 -2.55 8.95
C ALA A 43 -11.87 -1.08 8.53
N ASP A 44 -11.24 -0.15 9.26
CA ASP A 44 -11.29 1.28 8.92
C ASP A 44 -10.68 1.52 7.53
N LEU A 45 -11.56 1.72 6.56
CA LEU A 45 -11.22 1.89 5.17
C LEU A 45 -10.32 3.12 4.95
N ALA A 46 -10.51 4.20 5.71
CA ALA A 46 -9.73 5.41 5.53
C ALA A 46 -8.26 5.17 5.88
N VAL A 47 -7.97 4.43 6.95
CA VAL A 47 -6.60 4.04 7.31
C VAL A 47 -5.98 3.16 6.22
N VAL A 48 -6.72 2.16 5.74
CA VAL A 48 -6.26 1.19 4.74
C VAL A 48 -5.92 1.85 3.41
N GLU A 49 -6.79 2.74 2.92
CA GLU A 49 -6.55 3.45 1.66
C GLU A 49 -5.30 4.33 1.73
N HIS A 50 -5.12 5.06 2.84
CA HIS A 50 -3.96 5.95 2.99
C HIS A 50 -2.66 5.16 3.16
N PHE A 51 -2.69 4.02 3.87
CA PHE A 51 -1.52 3.16 3.99
C PHE A 51 -1.00 2.72 2.63
N ALA A 52 -1.90 2.35 1.72
CA ALA A 52 -1.54 1.86 0.39
C ALA A 52 -0.65 2.84 -0.39
N VAL A 53 -0.84 4.15 -0.20
CA VAL A 53 -0.08 5.19 -0.90
C VAL A 53 1.08 5.77 -0.09
N PHE A 54 1.21 5.44 1.20
CA PHE A 54 2.26 5.98 2.07
C PHE A 54 3.36 4.99 2.46
N HIS A 55 3.07 3.69 2.60
CA HIS A 55 4.00 2.72 3.19
C HIS A 55 5.35 2.67 2.46
N ASP A 56 5.33 2.82 1.14
CA ASP A 56 6.51 2.85 0.26
C ASP A 56 6.79 4.23 -0.37
N ALA A 57 6.05 5.27 0.01
CA ALA A 57 6.16 6.61 -0.57
C ALA A 57 7.52 7.30 -0.35
N CYS A 58 8.31 6.85 0.61
CA CYS A 58 9.59 7.49 0.96
C CYS A 58 10.78 6.54 0.86
N ARG A 59 10.72 5.60 -0.09
CA ARG A 59 11.87 4.79 -0.46
C ARG A 59 12.98 5.64 -1.07
N LYS A 60 14.22 5.35 -0.70
CA LYS A 60 15.45 5.91 -1.25
C LYS A 60 16.14 4.97 -2.23
N THR A 61 15.71 3.70 -2.25
CA THR A 61 16.18 2.67 -3.17
C THR A 61 15.11 1.60 -3.40
N GLU A 62 15.11 0.99 -4.57
CA GLU A 62 14.34 -0.21 -4.93
C GLU A 62 14.84 -1.51 -4.26
N SER A 63 15.91 -1.43 -3.47
CA SER A 63 16.49 -2.55 -2.74
C SER A 63 16.14 -2.47 -1.24
N PHE A 64 16.97 -3.04 -0.37
CA PHE A 64 16.82 -2.93 1.07
C PHE A 64 16.92 -1.47 1.53
N ASP A 65 15.87 -0.98 2.18
CA ASP A 65 15.77 0.41 2.61
C ASP A 65 15.19 0.56 4.02
N PRO A 66 15.96 0.32 5.08
CA PRO A 66 15.47 0.45 6.46
C PRO A 66 14.81 1.80 6.75
N GLY A 67 13.68 1.75 7.44
CA GLY A 67 12.95 2.93 7.87
C GLY A 67 12.22 3.72 6.78
N HIS A 68 12.01 3.14 5.58
CA HIS A 68 11.14 3.76 4.57
C HIS A 68 9.71 3.94 5.10
N GLY A 69 9.19 2.95 5.82
CA GLY A 69 7.91 3.04 6.51
C GLY A 69 7.82 4.21 7.48
N ALA A 70 8.85 4.43 8.30
CA ALA A 70 8.91 5.58 9.22
C ALA A 70 8.98 6.92 8.49
N ARG A 71 9.66 6.99 7.34
CA ARG A 71 9.65 8.19 6.50
C ARG A 71 8.28 8.41 5.84
N GLY A 72 7.60 7.35 5.41
CA GLY A 72 6.23 7.39 4.90
C GLY A 72 5.23 7.88 5.96
N ALA A 73 5.39 7.42 7.20
CA ALA A 73 4.60 7.91 8.34
C ALA A 73 4.84 9.40 8.60
N GLU A 74 6.07 9.88 8.54
CA GLU A 74 6.37 11.31 8.68
C GLU A 74 5.80 12.14 7.53
N LEU A 75 5.84 11.60 6.30
CA LEU A 75 5.18 12.22 5.15
C LEU A 75 3.66 12.34 5.38
N ALA A 76 3.01 11.27 5.87
CA ALA A 76 1.58 11.29 6.19
C ALA A 76 1.23 12.35 7.24
N ARG A 77 2.02 12.44 8.33
CA ARG A 77 1.85 13.49 9.36
C ARG A 77 1.98 14.90 8.79
N ARG A 78 2.93 15.11 7.88
CA ARG A 78 3.13 16.41 7.23
C ARG A 78 1.95 16.76 6.33
N LEU A 79 1.52 15.86 5.45
CA LEU A 79 0.41 16.11 4.52
C LEU A 79 -0.95 16.19 5.23
N HIS A 80 -1.10 15.57 6.40
CA HIS A 80 -2.24 15.79 7.31
C HIS A 80 -2.30 17.22 7.84
N LYS A 81 -1.18 17.75 8.34
CA LYS A 81 -1.09 19.17 8.79
C LYS A 81 -1.36 20.16 7.66
N GLU A 82 -1.04 19.80 6.43
CA GLU A 82 -1.33 20.59 5.22
C GLU A 82 -2.80 20.45 4.74
N GLY A 83 -3.61 19.60 5.38
CA GLY A 83 -5.01 19.39 5.07
C GLY A 83 -5.28 18.45 3.88
N LEU A 84 -4.26 17.76 3.37
CA LEU A 84 -4.38 16.84 2.24
C LEU A 84 -4.75 15.40 2.65
N VAL A 85 -4.54 15.05 3.92
CA VAL A 85 -4.92 13.76 4.52
C VAL A 85 -6.04 14.01 5.52
N PRO A 86 -7.32 13.80 5.16
CA PRO A 86 -8.47 14.14 6.00
C PRO A 86 -8.78 13.01 7.01
N LEU A 87 -7.79 12.64 7.83
CA LEU A 87 -7.93 11.65 8.90
C LEU A 87 -8.08 12.34 10.26
N ASN A 88 -8.81 11.73 11.19
CA ASN A 88 -8.73 12.14 12.59
C ASN A 88 -7.42 11.66 13.24
N GLU A 89 -7.14 12.11 14.47
CA GLU A 89 -5.88 11.78 15.17
C GLU A 89 -5.69 10.28 15.41
N ASP A 90 -6.75 9.55 15.75
CA ASP A 90 -6.68 8.10 15.98
C ASP A 90 -6.37 7.36 14.68
N GLN A 91 -7.03 7.73 13.58
CA GLN A 91 -6.77 7.18 12.25
C GLN A 91 -5.36 7.50 11.77
N LEU A 92 -4.87 8.72 12.02
CA LEU A 92 -3.51 9.11 11.70
C LEU A 92 -2.49 8.30 12.51
N ALA A 93 -2.76 8.03 13.79
CA ALA A 93 -1.94 7.18 14.64
C ALA A 93 -1.89 5.73 14.10
N LEU A 94 -3.03 5.17 13.70
CA LEU A 94 -3.10 3.83 13.09
C LEU A 94 -2.36 3.77 11.75
N LEU A 95 -2.56 4.76 10.87
CA LEU A 95 -1.85 4.87 9.59
C LEU A 95 -0.34 4.91 9.78
N THR A 96 0.13 5.79 10.67
CA THR A 96 1.56 5.97 10.90
C THR A 96 2.19 4.74 11.53
N HIS A 97 1.52 4.10 12.48
CA HIS A 97 1.96 2.81 13.04
C HIS A 97 2.01 1.71 11.97
N ALA A 98 0.97 1.60 11.12
CA ALA A 98 0.93 0.62 10.05
C ALA A 98 2.13 0.80 9.10
N CYS A 99 2.40 2.02 8.66
CA CYS A 99 3.57 2.35 7.83
C CYS A 99 4.88 2.03 8.54
N GLU A 100 5.07 2.45 9.79
CA GLU A 100 6.31 2.25 10.55
C GLU A 100 6.68 0.76 10.70
N ALA A 101 5.69 -0.11 10.93
CA ALA A 101 5.91 -1.51 11.28
C ALA A 101 5.64 -2.52 10.15
N HIS A 102 5.29 -2.09 8.92
CA HIS A 102 4.83 -3.03 7.88
C HIS A 102 5.86 -4.09 7.48
N THR A 103 7.16 -3.78 7.62
CA THR A 103 8.25 -4.72 7.34
C THR A 103 8.68 -5.61 8.50
N ASP A 104 8.10 -5.43 9.69
CA ASP A 104 8.58 -6.07 10.92
C ASP A 104 8.06 -7.50 11.12
N GLY A 105 7.18 -7.98 10.21
CA GLY A 105 6.60 -9.32 10.28
C GLY A 105 5.55 -9.49 11.39
N LEU A 106 5.08 -8.40 11.99
CA LEU A 106 4.03 -8.42 13.01
C LEU A 106 2.69 -8.91 12.43
N ILE A 107 1.90 -9.63 13.24
CA ILE A 107 0.59 -10.20 12.84
C ILE A 107 -0.56 -9.86 13.81
N THR A 108 -0.24 -9.15 14.89
CA THR A 108 -1.17 -8.74 15.94
C THR A 108 -1.21 -7.23 16.04
N GLY A 109 -2.37 -6.67 16.38
CA GLY A 109 -2.58 -5.22 16.48
C GLY A 109 -4.03 -4.88 16.20
N ASP A 110 -4.28 -3.58 16.04
CA ASP A 110 -5.55 -3.07 15.54
C ASP A 110 -5.94 -3.71 14.20
N LEU A 111 -7.24 -3.84 13.96
CA LEU A 111 -7.75 -4.51 12.77
C LEU A 111 -7.35 -3.78 11.48
N ALA A 112 -7.43 -2.45 11.43
CA ALA A 112 -7.06 -1.68 10.25
C ALA A 112 -5.57 -1.83 9.93
N VAL A 113 -4.71 -1.77 10.96
CA VAL A 113 -3.27 -1.98 10.84
C VAL A 113 -2.95 -3.39 10.28
N ARG A 114 -3.65 -4.42 10.77
CA ARG A 114 -3.49 -5.79 10.28
C ARG A 114 -3.91 -5.93 8.82
N VAL A 115 -4.99 -5.27 8.42
CA VAL A 115 -5.45 -5.26 7.01
C VAL A 115 -4.46 -4.52 6.11
N CYS A 116 -3.87 -3.41 6.57
CA CYS A 116 -2.78 -2.73 5.87
C CYS A 116 -1.61 -3.66 5.60
N TRP A 117 -1.14 -4.39 6.62
CA TRP A 117 -0.02 -5.32 6.43
C TRP A 117 -0.38 -6.49 5.50
N ASP A 118 -1.61 -7.01 5.60
CA ASP A 118 -2.08 -8.05 4.70
C ASP A 118 -2.14 -7.58 3.25
N SER A 119 -2.61 -6.35 3.00
CA SER A 119 -2.76 -5.83 1.64
C SER A 119 -1.42 -5.67 0.90
N ASP A 120 -0.35 -5.26 1.60
CA ASP A 120 1.02 -5.24 1.06
C ASP A 120 1.62 -6.65 0.93
N ARG A 121 1.47 -7.50 1.95
CA ARG A 121 2.02 -8.87 1.93
C ARG A 121 1.42 -9.72 0.80
N LEU A 122 0.14 -9.54 0.49
CA LEU A 122 -0.52 -10.20 -0.63
C LEU A 122 0.06 -9.78 -2.00
N ASP A 123 0.66 -8.59 -2.10
CA ASP A 123 1.32 -8.12 -3.32
C ASP A 123 2.81 -8.49 -3.40
N LEU A 124 3.33 -9.38 -2.56
CA LEU A 124 4.75 -9.78 -2.58
C LEU A 124 5.18 -10.57 -3.84
N GLY A 125 4.24 -11.04 -4.66
CA GLY A 125 4.52 -11.76 -5.90
C GLY A 125 5.41 -10.97 -6.87
N ARG A 126 5.26 -9.65 -6.93
CA ARG A 126 6.09 -8.70 -7.70
C ARG A 126 7.59 -8.82 -7.42
N ALA A 127 7.95 -9.30 -6.23
CA ALA A 127 9.31 -9.50 -5.76
C ALA A 127 9.74 -10.98 -5.83
N GLY A 128 8.94 -11.86 -6.44
CA GLY A 128 9.16 -13.30 -6.51
C GLY A 128 8.89 -14.02 -5.19
N ILE A 129 8.15 -13.39 -4.27
CA ILE A 129 7.89 -13.91 -2.92
C ILE A 129 6.44 -14.37 -2.82
N ARG A 130 6.22 -15.62 -2.43
CA ARG A 130 4.90 -16.12 -2.04
C ARG A 130 4.69 -15.83 -0.55
N PRO A 131 3.65 -15.07 -0.15
CA PRO A 131 3.41 -14.81 1.27
C PRO A 131 3.12 -16.11 2.02
N ALA A 132 3.77 -16.29 3.16
CA ALA A 132 3.49 -17.41 4.06
C ALA A 132 2.17 -17.14 4.79
N GLN A 133 1.24 -18.09 4.79
CA GLN A 133 -0.08 -17.94 5.41
C GLN A 133 0.00 -17.58 6.91
N GLY A 134 1.02 -18.08 7.62
CA GLY A 134 1.28 -17.76 9.03
C GLY A 134 1.75 -16.33 9.30
N LEU A 135 2.14 -15.59 8.26
CA LEU A 135 2.49 -14.16 8.32
C LEU A 135 1.35 -13.25 7.85
N LEU A 136 0.20 -13.81 7.45
CA LEU A 136 -1.00 -13.04 7.19
C LEU A 136 -1.81 -12.92 8.47
N CYS A 137 -2.43 -11.77 8.68
CA CYS A 137 -3.02 -11.34 9.93
C CYS A 137 -4.46 -11.82 10.04
N THR A 138 -5.27 -11.60 9.00
CA THR A 138 -6.72 -11.81 9.02
C THR A 138 -7.12 -13.16 8.41
N GLY A 139 -8.33 -13.64 8.76
CA GLY A 139 -8.91 -14.83 8.12
C GLY A 139 -9.13 -14.62 6.62
N ALA A 140 -9.63 -13.44 6.23
CA ALA A 140 -9.85 -13.06 4.84
C ALA A 140 -8.55 -13.09 4.01
N ALA A 141 -7.44 -12.54 4.53
CA ALA A 141 -6.16 -12.58 3.81
C ALA A 141 -5.59 -14.00 3.68
N ARG A 142 -5.91 -14.90 4.63
CA ARG A 142 -5.47 -16.31 4.60
C ARG A 142 -6.34 -17.20 3.71
N ASP A 143 -7.42 -16.67 3.14
CA ASP A 143 -8.25 -17.40 2.20
C ASP A 143 -7.45 -17.75 0.94
N SER A 144 -7.55 -19.00 0.49
CA SER A 144 -6.73 -19.49 -0.61
C SER A 144 -7.07 -18.85 -1.94
N GLU A 145 -8.35 -18.53 -2.18
CA GLU A 145 -8.78 -17.90 -3.44
C GLU A 145 -8.30 -16.45 -3.49
N LEU A 146 -8.43 -15.71 -2.38
CA LEU A 146 -7.93 -14.33 -2.28
C LEU A 146 -6.40 -14.28 -2.41
N MET A 147 -5.68 -15.17 -1.72
CA MET A 147 -4.22 -15.29 -1.86
C MET A 147 -3.79 -15.56 -3.30
N GLN A 148 -4.50 -16.45 -4.00
CA GLN A 148 -4.24 -16.76 -5.41
C GLN A 148 -4.52 -15.55 -6.29
N TRP A 149 -5.69 -14.93 -6.14
CA TRP A 149 -6.10 -13.75 -6.91
C TRP A 149 -5.10 -12.60 -6.79
N ALA A 150 -4.71 -12.25 -5.56
CA ALA A 150 -3.74 -11.17 -5.34
C ALA A 150 -2.34 -11.56 -5.85
N GLY A 151 -1.91 -12.79 -5.58
CA GLY A 151 -0.60 -13.30 -5.98
C GLY A 151 -0.41 -13.34 -7.51
N GLU A 152 -1.41 -13.81 -8.26
CA GLU A 152 -1.37 -13.85 -9.73
C GLU A 152 -1.25 -12.45 -10.34
N ARG A 153 -2.04 -11.49 -9.83
CA ARG A 153 -1.98 -10.08 -10.27
C ARG A 153 -0.61 -9.47 -9.97
N SER A 154 -0.08 -9.77 -8.79
CA SER A 154 1.23 -9.30 -8.36
C SER A 154 2.36 -9.84 -9.25
N LEU A 155 2.37 -11.15 -9.49
CA LEU A 155 3.34 -11.84 -10.35
C LEU A 155 3.29 -11.35 -11.80
N ALA A 156 2.09 -11.09 -12.31
CA ALA A 156 1.89 -10.59 -13.67
C ALA A 156 2.25 -9.09 -13.82
N GLY A 157 2.63 -8.40 -12.75
CA GLY A 157 2.87 -6.96 -12.78
C GLY A 157 1.61 -6.17 -13.16
N HIS A 158 0.44 -6.68 -12.81
CA HIS A 158 -0.84 -6.11 -13.19
C HIS A 158 -0.92 -4.63 -12.79
N ARG A 159 -1.40 -3.80 -13.72
CA ARG A 159 -1.58 -2.35 -13.54
C ARG A 159 -3.06 -2.08 -13.35
N PRO A 160 -3.52 -1.75 -12.12
CA PRO A 160 -4.93 -1.49 -11.87
C PRO A 160 -5.48 -0.28 -12.62
N ASP A 161 -6.73 -0.37 -13.08
CA ASP A 161 -7.42 0.72 -13.78
C ASP A 161 -7.56 1.98 -12.92
N LEU A 162 -7.55 1.85 -11.58
CA LEU A 162 -7.63 2.96 -10.63
C LEU A 162 -6.51 4.00 -10.81
N LEU A 163 -5.37 3.60 -11.39
CA LEU A 163 -4.32 4.53 -11.77
C LEU A 163 -4.89 5.63 -12.67
N ALA A 164 -5.65 5.25 -13.69
CA ALA A 164 -6.25 6.17 -14.64
C ALA A 164 -7.56 6.77 -14.09
N THR A 165 -8.43 5.95 -13.49
CA THR A 165 -9.80 6.36 -13.13
C THR A 165 -9.88 7.17 -11.84
N GLU A 166 -8.99 6.91 -10.86
CA GLU A 166 -8.98 7.64 -9.58
C GLU A 166 -7.81 8.61 -9.47
N TRP A 167 -6.61 8.22 -9.91
CA TRP A 167 -5.41 9.04 -9.76
C TRP A 167 -5.12 9.91 -11.00
N GLY A 168 -5.79 9.65 -12.13
CA GLY A 168 -5.56 10.38 -13.38
C GLY A 168 -4.17 10.17 -13.96
N ILE A 169 -3.54 9.02 -13.69
CA ILE A 169 -2.21 8.63 -14.13
C ILE A 169 -2.34 7.48 -15.14
N THR A 170 -1.75 7.67 -16.31
CA THR A 170 -1.52 6.60 -17.28
C THR A 170 -0.04 6.26 -17.27
N LEU A 171 0.31 5.06 -16.82
CA LEU A 171 1.66 4.53 -16.99
C LEU A 171 1.87 4.20 -18.45
N LYS A 172 3.05 4.50 -19.00
CA LYS A 172 3.32 4.19 -20.42
C LYS A 172 3.54 2.69 -20.54
N ASP A 173 3.06 2.09 -21.62
CA ASP A 173 3.48 0.74 -21.96
C ASP A 173 4.95 0.79 -22.39
N GLU A 174 5.88 0.47 -21.50
CA GLU A 174 7.19 0.03 -21.95
C GLU A 174 7.04 -1.41 -22.45
N ILE A 175 6.98 -1.55 -23.77
CA ILE A 175 7.42 -2.78 -24.44
C ILE A 175 8.94 -2.76 -24.35
N PRO A 176 9.61 -3.64 -23.58
CA PRO A 176 11.05 -3.78 -23.73
C PRO A 176 11.31 -4.44 -25.08
N ALA A 177 12.10 -3.77 -25.92
CA ALA A 177 12.73 -4.36 -27.09
C ALA A 177 13.72 -5.47 -26.70
#